data_AF-A0AAW9L589-F1
#
_entry.id   AF-A0AAW9L589-F1
#
_cell.length_a   1.000
_cell.length_b   1.000
_cell.length_c   1.000
_cell.angle_alpha   90.00
_cell.angle_beta   90.00
_cell.angle_gamma   90.00
#
_symmetry.space_group_name_H-M   'P 1'
#
loop_
_entity.id
_entity.type
_entity.pdbx_description
1 polymer ?
#
loop_
_entity_poly.entity_id
_entity_poly.type
_entity_poly.pdbx_seq_one_letter_code
_entity_poly.pdbx_strand_id
1 'polypeptide(L)'
;MRVDIGNALASVADPGIERDALDALDERVAAAHETIAAGREDGEFGYASLNLPHRTDPEAIYAAVEPFEDPAAILTVGIGGSALGAATITAALSEDDEPGHFVLDNVDPEHTRQTLSTLPLSDTVVHVVSRSGTTAETLANFLVVREAMVDAGVDWTEQTVVTTGDSGPLRALADEHDLPALTVPEGVPGRFSALSAVGLVPAAIQGHDIEAVLAGGRDGAESLADSLFDCPAYAYGALAYALDQRGASIDVMMPYAESLEVFAEWFAQLWAESLGKDGEGQTPARALGATDQHSQLQLYRAGPHDKLVTLVREREREDVPIPETDVEDLAYLGGTGLGELLDAEFEATEASLAAAGVPNVRIELDRIDAAGIGRLLYDMEAATVLAGELADVDTFVQPAVEWGKRAARGLLGGGDFEEADAVADKTTLSVE
;
A
#
# COMPACT_ATOMS: atom_id res chain seq x y z
N MET A 1 2.53 -15.87 5.56
CA MET A 1 3.75 -15.19 5.05
C MET A 1 4.98 -15.86 5.63
N ARG A 2 6.06 -16.02 4.86
CA ARG A 2 7.39 -16.40 5.36
C ARG A 2 8.36 -15.26 5.12
N VAL A 3 9.29 -15.04 6.03
CA VAL A 3 10.32 -14.00 5.92
C VAL A 3 11.67 -14.64 6.18
N ASP A 4 12.62 -14.46 5.26
CA ASP A 4 14.01 -14.85 5.42
C ASP A 4 14.88 -13.58 5.49
N ILE A 5 15.54 -13.42 6.63
CA ILE A 5 16.40 -12.28 6.97
C ILE A 5 17.90 -12.65 6.93
N GLY A 6 18.26 -13.86 6.48
CA GLY A 6 19.62 -14.39 6.57
C GLY A 6 20.66 -13.54 5.83
N ASN A 7 20.28 -12.95 4.70
CA ASN A 7 21.16 -12.10 3.91
C ASN A 7 21.33 -10.68 4.47
N ALA A 8 20.59 -10.30 5.51
CA ALA A 8 20.76 -9.05 6.23
C ALA A 8 21.73 -9.16 7.42
N LEU A 9 22.24 -10.36 7.71
CA LEU A 9 23.22 -10.57 8.77
C LEU A 9 24.59 -10.01 8.36
N ALA A 10 25.36 -9.55 9.35
CA ALA A 10 26.71 -9.01 9.17
C ALA A 10 27.72 -10.02 8.60
N SER A 11 27.40 -11.32 8.62
CA SER A 11 28.18 -12.35 7.93
C SER A 11 28.04 -12.32 6.40
N VAL A 12 27.02 -11.64 5.88
CA VAL A 12 26.69 -11.56 4.44
C VAL A 12 26.77 -10.13 3.93
N ALA A 13 26.24 -9.16 4.67
CA ALA A 13 26.05 -7.78 4.20
C ALA A 13 26.74 -6.72 5.07
N ASP A 14 27.02 -5.58 4.46
CA ASP A 14 27.51 -4.34 5.09
C ASP A 14 26.76 -3.13 4.48
N PRO A 15 25.89 -2.44 5.24
CA PRO A 15 25.56 -2.70 6.64
C PRO A 15 24.83 -4.03 6.83
N GLY A 16 25.12 -4.71 7.94
CA GLY A 16 24.45 -5.94 8.34
C GLY A 16 24.31 -6.03 9.85
N ILE A 17 23.50 -6.98 10.32
CA ILE A 17 23.19 -7.16 11.74
C ILE A 17 23.94 -8.37 12.31
N GLU A 18 24.69 -8.16 13.38
CA GLU A 18 25.31 -9.26 14.14
C GLU A 18 24.24 -10.11 14.83
N ARG A 19 24.44 -11.43 14.93
CA ARG A 19 23.46 -12.32 15.56
C ARG A 19 23.15 -11.94 17.01
N ASP A 20 24.18 -11.63 17.81
CA ASP A 20 23.98 -11.19 19.20
C ASP A 20 23.21 -9.85 19.28
N ALA A 21 23.27 -9.02 18.22
CA ALA A 21 22.50 -7.79 18.16
C ALA A 21 21.03 -8.03 17.79
N LEU A 22 20.70 -9.16 17.13
CA LEU A 22 19.31 -9.59 16.96
C LEU A 22 18.72 -10.05 18.29
N ASP A 23 19.47 -10.80 19.11
CA ASP A 23 18.99 -11.23 20.43
C ASP A 23 18.67 -10.00 21.32
N ALA A 24 19.54 -8.99 21.32
CA ALA A 24 19.29 -7.75 22.05
C ALA A 24 18.12 -6.92 21.47
N LEU A 25 17.89 -7.00 20.16
CA LEU A 25 16.75 -6.38 19.51
C LEU A 25 15.44 -7.09 19.87
N ASP A 26 15.47 -8.41 20.03
CA ASP A 26 14.32 -9.23 20.42
C ASP A 26 13.74 -8.83 21.78
N GLU A 27 14.60 -8.48 22.75
CA GLU A 27 14.15 -7.93 24.04
C GLU A 27 13.33 -6.64 23.88
N ARG A 28 13.69 -5.80 22.90
CA ARG A 28 12.95 -4.57 22.59
C ARG A 28 11.67 -4.85 21.82
N VAL A 29 11.68 -5.87 20.96
CA VAL A 29 10.49 -6.35 20.26
C VAL A 29 9.46 -6.90 21.24
N ALA A 30 9.87 -7.63 22.27
CA ALA A 30 8.97 -8.09 23.32
C ALA A 30 8.31 -6.92 24.06
N ALA A 31 9.07 -5.88 24.42
CA ALA A 31 8.52 -4.68 25.05
C ALA A 31 7.55 -3.91 24.13
N ALA A 32 7.91 -3.75 22.84
CA ALA A 32 7.03 -3.13 21.86
C ALA A 32 5.76 -3.96 21.62
N HIS A 33 5.86 -5.29 21.62
CA HIS A 33 4.72 -6.19 21.53
C HIS A 33 3.72 -5.95 22.67
N GLU A 34 4.20 -5.78 23.91
CA GLU A 34 3.32 -5.46 25.05
C GLU A 34 2.57 -4.14 24.84
N THR A 35 3.26 -3.09 24.37
CA THR A 35 2.63 -1.80 24.04
C THR A 35 1.58 -1.96 22.93
N ILE A 36 1.94 -2.63 21.83
CA ILE A 36 1.05 -2.87 20.69
C ILE A 36 -0.19 -3.68 21.12
N ALA A 37 0.00 -4.72 21.93
CA ALA A 37 -1.08 -5.56 22.43
C ALA A 37 -2.04 -4.76 23.32
N ALA A 38 -1.51 -3.94 24.24
CA ALA A 38 -2.31 -3.07 25.09
C ALA A 38 -3.09 -2.03 24.26
N GLY A 39 -2.43 -1.33 23.34
CA GLY A 39 -3.06 -0.35 22.46
C GLY A 39 -4.16 -0.97 21.57
N ARG A 40 -3.97 -2.23 21.13
CA ARG A 40 -5.01 -2.98 20.41
C ARG A 40 -6.20 -3.32 21.30
N GLU A 41 -5.96 -3.80 22.53
CA GLU A 41 -7.02 -4.14 23.49
C GLU A 41 -7.86 -2.91 23.84
N ASP A 42 -7.20 -1.78 24.11
CA ASP A 42 -7.84 -0.52 24.48
C ASP A 42 -8.46 0.23 23.28
N GLY A 43 -8.20 -0.23 22.05
CA GLY A 43 -8.68 0.41 20.83
C GLY A 43 -8.09 1.81 20.63
N GLU A 44 -6.85 2.00 21.06
CA GLU A 44 -6.14 3.27 20.95
C GLU A 44 -5.96 3.71 19.50
N PHE A 45 -5.89 5.02 19.29
CA PHE A 45 -5.68 5.59 17.96
C PHE A 45 -4.39 5.03 17.34
N GLY A 46 -4.47 4.58 16.10
CA GLY A 46 -3.38 3.90 15.41
C GLY A 46 -3.41 2.40 15.61
N TYR A 47 -3.21 1.93 16.84
CA TYR A 47 -3.21 0.50 17.18
C TYR A 47 -4.53 -0.21 16.83
N ALA A 48 -5.65 0.52 16.85
CA ALA A 48 -6.95 0.03 16.40
C ALA A 48 -6.95 -0.48 14.95
N SER A 49 -6.01 -0.05 14.10
CA SER A 49 -5.85 -0.56 12.73
C SER A 49 -5.60 -2.07 12.69
N LEU A 50 -4.79 -2.58 13.61
CA LEU A 50 -4.45 -4.00 13.74
C LEU A 50 -5.62 -4.86 14.26
N ASN A 51 -6.80 -4.27 14.47
CA ASN A 51 -8.05 -4.95 14.79
C ASN A 51 -9.03 -4.97 13.60
N LEU A 52 -8.75 -4.27 12.50
CA LEU A 52 -9.62 -4.19 11.33
C LEU A 52 -10.05 -5.56 10.78
N PRO A 53 -9.17 -6.58 10.66
CA PRO A 53 -9.59 -7.90 10.18
C PRO A 53 -10.73 -8.56 10.97
N HIS A 54 -10.91 -8.16 12.23
CA HIS A 54 -11.98 -8.63 13.12
C HIS A 54 -13.14 -7.63 13.26
N ARG A 55 -12.93 -6.35 12.95
CA ARG A 55 -13.90 -5.26 13.18
C ARG A 55 -14.64 -4.84 11.91
N THR A 56 -14.07 -5.09 10.74
CA THR A 56 -14.71 -4.78 9.47
C THR A 56 -15.85 -5.77 9.21
N ASP A 57 -17.01 -5.20 8.88
CA ASP A 57 -18.26 -5.90 8.60
C ASP A 57 -18.38 -6.11 7.08
N PRO A 58 -18.05 -7.30 6.55
CA PRO A 58 -18.15 -7.57 5.12
C PRO A 58 -19.61 -7.56 4.65
N GLU A 59 -20.57 -7.97 5.48
CA GLU A 59 -21.98 -7.95 5.14
C GLU A 59 -22.51 -6.52 4.91
N ALA A 60 -22.04 -5.55 5.69
CA ALA A 60 -22.36 -4.14 5.46
C ALA A 60 -21.79 -3.65 4.12
N ILE A 61 -20.60 -4.09 3.73
CA ILE A 61 -19.99 -3.75 2.44
C ILE A 61 -20.80 -4.37 1.30
N TYR A 62 -21.11 -5.67 1.37
CA TYR A 62 -21.93 -6.36 0.37
C TYR A 62 -23.31 -5.70 0.22
N ALA A 63 -23.97 -5.34 1.33
CA ALA A 63 -25.26 -4.66 1.27
C ALA A 63 -25.17 -3.25 0.66
N ALA A 64 -24.07 -2.53 0.86
CA ALA A 64 -23.87 -1.22 0.27
C ALA A 64 -23.60 -1.27 -1.24
N VAL A 65 -23.04 -2.37 -1.74
CA VAL A 65 -22.72 -2.55 -3.17
C VAL A 65 -23.75 -3.38 -3.94
N GLU A 66 -24.67 -4.07 -3.26
CA GLU A 66 -25.78 -4.85 -3.86
C GLU A 66 -26.52 -4.11 -4.99
N PRO A 67 -26.80 -2.78 -4.91
CA PRO A 67 -27.50 -2.08 -5.99
C PRO A 67 -26.74 -2.02 -7.33
N PHE A 68 -25.44 -2.29 -7.34
CA PHE A 68 -24.59 -2.18 -8.53
C PHE A 68 -24.31 -3.56 -9.13
N GLU A 69 -25.26 -4.09 -9.90
CA GLU A 69 -25.12 -5.40 -10.55
C GLU A 69 -24.21 -5.32 -11.79
N ASP A 70 -23.10 -6.07 -11.79
CA ASP A 70 -22.18 -6.30 -12.92
C ASP A 70 -21.74 -5.05 -13.71
N PRO A 71 -21.17 -4.02 -13.05
CA PRO A 71 -20.76 -2.80 -13.75
C PRO A 71 -19.57 -3.07 -14.69
N ALA A 72 -19.44 -2.34 -15.79
CA ALA A 72 -18.28 -2.45 -16.68
C ALA A 72 -16.98 -1.86 -16.07
N ALA A 73 -17.10 -0.94 -15.11
CA ALA A 73 -15.95 -0.32 -14.46
C ALA A 73 -16.25 0.20 -13.06
N ILE A 74 -15.19 0.41 -12.28
CA ILE A 74 -15.21 1.07 -10.98
C ILE A 74 -14.27 2.27 -11.03
N LEU A 75 -14.71 3.41 -10.51
CA LEU A 75 -13.92 4.62 -10.39
C LEU A 75 -13.81 5.04 -8.92
N THR A 76 -12.66 4.77 -8.29
CA THR A 76 -12.38 5.27 -6.94
C THR A 76 -11.91 6.72 -7.02
N VAL A 77 -12.62 7.60 -6.32
CA VAL A 77 -12.24 9.01 -6.14
C VAL A 77 -11.83 9.19 -4.68
N GLY A 78 -10.52 9.21 -4.45
CA GLY A 78 -9.87 9.23 -3.14
C GLY A 78 -8.38 9.45 -3.33
N ILE A 79 -7.65 9.87 -2.30
CA ILE A 79 -6.19 10.12 -2.40
C ILE A 79 -5.44 9.48 -1.23
N GLY A 80 -4.23 9.00 -1.51
CA GLY A 80 -3.38 8.33 -0.51
C GLY A 80 -4.07 7.11 0.08
N GLY A 81 -4.17 7.04 1.41
CA GLY A 81 -4.79 5.91 2.11
C GLY A 81 -6.28 5.69 1.78
N SER A 82 -6.94 6.65 1.15
CA SER A 82 -8.32 6.52 0.64
C SER A 82 -8.42 5.92 -0.77
N ALA A 83 -7.30 5.53 -1.38
CA ALA A 83 -7.28 4.94 -2.73
C ALA A 83 -6.26 3.79 -2.87
N LEU A 84 -5.03 3.97 -2.38
CA LEU A 84 -3.93 3.02 -2.61
C LEU A 84 -4.20 1.62 -2.04
N GLY A 85 -4.89 1.51 -0.90
CA GLY A 85 -5.29 0.22 -0.34
C GLY A 85 -6.26 -0.54 -1.27
N ALA A 86 -7.28 0.15 -1.79
CA ALA A 86 -8.21 -0.45 -2.74
C ALA A 86 -7.52 -0.82 -4.06
N ALA A 87 -6.69 0.07 -4.58
CA ALA A 87 -5.92 -0.17 -5.80
C ALA A 87 -5.00 -1.39 -5.64
N THR A 88 -4.35 -1.53 -4.47
CA THR A 88 -3.50 -2.69 -4.16
C THR A 88 -4.30 -4.00 -4.14
N ILE A 89 -5.43 -4.03 -3.43
CA ILE A 89 -6.25 -5.24 -3.30
C ILE A 89 -6.78 -5.68 -4.67
N THR A 90 -7.37 -4.76 -5.41
CA THR A 90 -7.94 -5.06 -6.74
C THR A 90 -6.86 -5.42 -7.77
N ALA A 91 -5.70 -4.74 -7.79
CA ALA A 91 -4.61 -5.12 -8.68
C ALA A 91 -4.04 -6.51 -8.36
N ALA A 92 -3.98 -6.88 -7.08
CA ALA A 92 -3.52 -8.20 -6.65
C ALA A 92 -4.48 -9.32 -7.05
N LEU A 93 -5.79 -9.04 -7.13
CA LEU A 93 -6.84 -10.03 -7.37
C LEU A 93 -7.38 -10.04 -8.81
N SER A 94 -6.97 -9.07 -9.64
CA SER A 94 -7.53 -8.86 -10.98
C SER A 94 -7.47 -10.11 -11.86
N GLU A 95 -8.61 -10.42 -12.48
CA GLU A 95 -8.75 -11.44 -13.52
C GLU A 95 -9.12 -10.81 -14.89
N ASP A 96 -8.95 -11.56 -15.99
CA ASP A 96 -9.10 -11.03 -17.37
C ASP A 96 -10.54 -10.59 -17.74
N ASP A 97 -11.56 -11.14 -17.09
CA ASP A 97 -12.99 -10.95 -17.41
C ASP A 97 -13.73 -10.03 -16.42
N GLU A 98 -13.00 -9.28 -15.58
CA GLU A 98 -13.56 -8.45 -14.50
C GLU A 98 -13.73 -6.97 -14.86
N PRO A 99 -14.60 -6.23 -14.14
CA PRO A 99 -14.72 -4.78 -14.27
C PRO A 99 -13.37 -4.11 -13.97
N GLY A 100 -12.92 -3.22 -14.85
CA GLY A 100 -11.68 -2.48 -14.64
C GLY A 100 -11.82 -1.50 -13.46
N HIS A 101 -10.82 -1.47 -12.57
CA HIS A 101 -10.75 -0.50 -11.47
C HIS A 101 -9.82 0.67 -11.83
N PHE A 102 -10.39 1.87 -11.84
CA PHE A 102 -9.74 3.14 -12.13
C PHE A 102 -9.70 4.01 -10.87
N VAL A 103 -8.66 4.84 -10.74
CA VAL A 103 -8.45 5.68 -9.56
C VAL A 103 -8.20 7.12 -9.99
N LEU A 104 -8.86 8.08 -9.33
CA LEU A 104 -8.58 9.51 -9.42
C LEU A 104 -8.05 10.04 -8.09
N ASP A 105 -6.76 9.78 -7.85
CA ASP A 105 -5.99 10.17 -6.65
C ASP A 105 -5.06 11.36 -6.87
N ASN A 106 -5.18 12.04 -8.01
CA ASN A 106 -4.48 13.27 -8.30
C ASN A 106 -5.44 14.28 -8.98
N VAL A 107 -5.08 15.56 -8.96
CA VAL A 107 -5.84 16.65 -9.61
C VAL A 107 -5.21 17.06 -10.95
N ASP A 108 -4.49 16.14 -11.60
CA ASP A 108 -3.98 16.36 -12.96
C ASP A 108 -5.16 16.38 -13.95
N PRO A 109 -5.47 17.54 -14.56
CA PRO A 109 -6.63 17.66 -15.42
C PRO A 109 -6.53 16.78 -16.68
N GLU A 110 -5.32 16.48 -17.16
CA GLU A 110 -5.15 15.63 -18.35
C GLU A 110 -5.49 14.18 -18.03
N HIS A 111 -5.02 13.66 -16.90
CA HIS A 111 -5.35 12.33 -16.43
C HIS A 111 -6.86 12.19 -16.19
N THR A 112 -7.47 13.10 -15.43
CA THR A 112 -8.92 13.09 -15.18
C THR A 112 -9.73 13.10 -16.48
N ARG A 113 -9.35 13.94 -17.45
CA ARG A 113 -10.02 14.01 -18.74
C ARG A 113 -9.87 12.73 -19.56
N GLN A 114 -8.70 12.12 -19.57
CA GLN A 114 -8.46 10.85 -20.27
C GLN A 114 -9.28 9.73 -19.65
N THR A 115 -9.21 9.55 -18.34
CA THR A 115 -9.96 8.53 -17.59
C THR A 115 -11.47 8.66 -17.83
N LEU A 116 -12.04 9.86 -17.72
CA LEU A 116 -13.47 10.07 -17.98
C LEU A 116 -13.86 9.84 -19.44
N SER A 117 -12.94 10.04 -20.40
CA SER A 117 -13.21 9.81 -21.82
C SER A 117 -13.20 8.33 -22.24
N THR A 118 -12.56 7.46 -21.43
CA THR A 118 -12.49 6.02 -21.69
C THR A 118 -13.58 5.23 -20.97
N LEU A 119 -14.11 5.76 -19.87
CA LEU A 119 -15.09 5.07 -19.03
C LEU A 119 -16.49 5.06 -19.67
N PRO A 120 -17.19 3.91 -19.67
CA PRO A 120 -18.61 3.86 -19.98
C PRO A 120 -19.41 4.40 -18.78
N LEU A 121 -19.56 5.72 -18.68
CA LEU A 121 -20.13 6.39 -17.47
C LEU A 121 -21.50 5.87 -17.01
N SER A 122 -22.34 5.35 -17.92
CA SER A 122 -23.64 4.75 -17.58
C SER A 122 -23.55 3.37 -16.93
N ASP A 123 -22.35 2.81 -16.89
CA ASP A 123 -22.00 1.45 -16.49
C ASP A 123 -20.70 1.49 -15.66
N THR A 124 -20.55 2.54 -14.84
CA THR A 124 -19.37 2.78 -14.00
C THR A 124 -19.82 3.17 -12.60
N VAL A 125 -19.44 2.35 -11.62
CA VAL A 125 -19.67 2.67 -10.21
C VAL A 125 -18.58 3.61 -9.70
N VAL A 126 -18.97 4.69 -9.04
CA VAL A 126 -18.06 5.66 -8.43
C VAL A 126 -18.00 5.39 -6.93
N HIS A 127 -16.80 5.08 -6.43
CA HIS A 127 -16.53 4.95 -5.00
C HIS A 127 -15.81 6.20 -4.49
N VAL A 128 -16.53 7.06 -3.76
CA VAL A 128 -15.96 8.31 -3.25
C VAL A 128 -15.49 8.14 -1.80
N VAL A 129 -14.22 8.37 -1.55
CA VAL A 129 -13.60 8.07 -0.26
C VAL A 129 -12.87 9.28 0.32
N SER A 130 -13.34 9.76 1.48
CA SER A 130 -12.65 10.79 2.25
C SER A 130 -13.00 10.70 3.73
N ARG A 131 -12.01 10.41 4.60
CA ARG A 131 -12.24 10.36 6.06
C ARG A 131 -12.81 11.65 6.62
N SER A 132 -12.24 12.80 6.24
CA SER A 132 -12.70 14.11 6.74
C SER A 132 -13.91 14.65 5.99
N GLY A 133 -14.31 14.02 4.88
CA GLY A 133 -15.32 14.54 3.96
C GLY A 133 -14.99 15.92 3.35
N THR A 134 -13.75 16.38 3.50
CA THR A 134 -13.31 17.75 3.17
C THR A 134 -12.00 17.80 2.37
N THR A 135 -11.44 16.64 2.00
CA THR A 135 -10.23 16.57 1.16
C THR A 135 -10.48 17.28 -0.17
N ALA A 136 -9.72 18.34 -0.45
CA ALA A 136 -10.00 19.25 -1.56
C ALA A 136 -9.89 18.54 -2.91
N GLU A 137 -8.88 17.71 -3.07
CA GLU A 137 -8.58 16.91 -4.26
C GLU A 137 -9.74 15.94 -4.56
N THR A 138 -10.14 15.14 -3.57
CA THR A 138 -11.25 14.19 -3.67
C THR A 138 -12.55 14.89 -4.05
N LEU A 139 -12.90 15.97 -3.35
CA LEU A 139 -14.14 16.69 -3.62
C LEU A 139 -14.11 17.37 -5.00
N ALA A 140 -12.98 17.94 -5.40
CA ALA A 140 -12.84 18.56 -6.72
C ALA A 140 -13.01 17.53 -7.85
N ASN A 141 -12.30 16.39 -7.76
CA ASN A 141 -12.46 15.30 -8.72
C ASN A 141 -13.89 14.76 -8.74
N PHE A 142 -14.51 14.54 -7.58
CA PHE A 142 -15.88 14.05 -7.51
C PHE A 142 -16.88 15.02 -8.18
N LEU A 143 -16.73 16.33 -7.98
CA LEU A 143 -17.57 17.32 -8.66
C LEU A 143 -17.43 17.27 -10.19
N VAL A 144 -16.22 17.01 -10.70
CA VAL A 144 -15.95 16.85 -12.14
C VAL A 144 -16.57 15.55 -12.67
N VAL A 145 -16.40 14.43 -11.95
CA VAL A 145 -17.01 13.13 -12.30
C VAL A 145 -18.53 13.26 -12.36
N ARG A 146 -19.13 13.89 -11.33
CA ARG A 146 -20.57 14.14 -11.25
C ARG A 146 -21.06 14.96 -12.45
N GLU A 147 -20.38 16.04 -12.79
CA GLU A 147 -20.76 16.87 -13.94
C GLU A 147 -20.66 16.07 -15.25
N ALA A 148 -19.61 15.27 -15.43
CA ALA A 148 -19.46 14.42 -16.61
C ALA A 148 -20.58 13.39 -16.75
N MET A 149 -21.04 12.80 -15.64
CA MET A 149 -22.21 11.91 -15.63
C MET A 149 -23.49 12.65 -16.01
N VAL A 150 -23.73 13.84 -15.45
CA VAL A 150 -24.90 14.68 -15.78
C VAL A 150 -24.90 15.06 -17.26
N ASP A 151 -23.75 15.49 -17.80
CA ASP A 151 -23.60 15.84 -19.22
C ASP A 151 -23.83 14.63 -20.15
N ALA A 152 -23.48 13.42 -19.69
CA ALA A 152 -23.76 12.17 -20.38
C ALA A 152 -25.22 11.69 -20.22
N GLY A 153 -26.04 12.36 -19.41
CA GLY A 153 -27.42 11.98 -19.12
C GLY A 153 -27.54 10.77 -18.17
N VAL A 154 -26.51 10.51 -17.36
CA VAL A 154 -26.44 9.45 -16.36
C VAL A 154 -26.82 10.04 -15.00
N ASP A 155 -27.68 9.34 -14.25
CA ASP A 155 -27.94 9.70 -12.86
C ASP A 155 -26.77 9.22 -12.00
N TRP A 156 -25.93 10.16 -11.59
CA TRP A 156 -24.76 9.88 -10.75
C TRP A 156 -25.14 9.27 -9.40
N THR A 157 -26.36 9.51 -8.90
CA THR A 157 -26.81 8.99 -7.59
C THR A 157 -26.99 7.48 -7.62
N GLU A 158 -27.46 6.93 -8.74
CA GLU A 158 -27.60 5.48 -8.97
C GLU A 158 -26.25 4.78 -9.20
N GLN A 159 -25.16 5.54 -9.39
CA GLN A 159 -23.83 5.03 -9.68
C GLN A 159 -22.83 5.28 -8.54
N THR A 160 -23.22 5.91 -7.43
CA THR A 160 -22.26 6.37 -6.41
C THR A 160 -22.43 5.67 -5.08
N VAL A 161 -21.32 5.13 -4.55
CA VAL A 161 -21.18 4.68 -3.15
C VAL A 161 -20.13 5.52 -2.44
N VAL A 162 -20.38 5.86 -1.19
CA VAL A 162 -19.53 6.75 -0.38
C VAL A 162 -18.90 6.00 0.79
N THR A 163 -17.63 6.30 1.08
CA THR A 163 -17.00 5.92 2.35
C THR A 163 -16.41 7.15 3.03
N THR A 164 -17.00 7.58 4.14
CA THR A 164 -16.69 8.86 4.80
C THR A 164 -16.86 8.78 6.32
N GLY A 165 -16.39 9.78 7.06
CA GLY A 165 -16.72 9.94 8.49
C GLY A 165 -18.19 10.33 8.73
N ASP A 166 -18.61 10.30 10.00
CA ASP A 166 -20.01 10.56 10.42
C ASP A 166 -20.48 12.01 10.24
N SER A 167 -19.61 12.90 9.74
CA SER A 167 -19.93 14.30 9.51
C SER A 167 -19.10 14.89 8.38
N GLY A 168 -19.49 16.08 7.93
CA GLY A 168 -18.81 16.82 6.88
C GLY A 168 -19.60 16.89 5.57
N PRO A 169 -19.09 17.65 4.58
CA PRO A 169 -19.77 17.87 3.31
C PRO A 169 -20.11 16.59 2.55
N LEU A 170 -19.18 15.63 2.46
CA LEU A 170 -19.41 14.37 1.75
C LEU A 170 -20.50 13.53 2.44
N ARG A 171 -20.52 13.50 3.78
CA ARG A 171 -21.58 12.83 4.54
C ARG A 171 -22.94 13.49 4.30
N ALA A 172 -23.02 14.81 4.40
CA ALA A 172 -24.25 15.55 4.17
C ALA A 172 -24.78 15.36 2.74
N LEU A 173 -23.89 15.29 1.75
CA LEU A 173 -24.25 15.00 0.36
C LEU A 173 -24.80 13.58 0.19
N ALA A 174 -24.18 12.59 0.82
CA ALA A 174 -24.68 11.21 0.81
C ALA A 174 -26.08 11.12 1.43
N ASP A 175 -26.29 11.77 2.58
CA ASP A 175 -27.59 11.79 3.26
C ASP A 175 -28.66 12.59 2.48
N GLU A 176 -28.29 13.67 1.77
CA GLU A 176 -29.22 14.48 0.96
C GLU A 176 -29.74 13.73 -0.27
N HIS A 177 -28.91 12.87 -0.85
CA HIS A 177 -29.21 12.14 -2.08
C HIS A 177 -29.49 10.64 -1.87
N ASP A 178 -29.63 10.20 -0.61
CA ASP A 178 -29.87 8.81 -0.23
C ASP A 178 -28.85 7.82 -0.83
N LEU A 179 -27.57 8.23 -0.91
CA LEU A 179 -26.50 7.39 -1.45
C LEU A 179 -26.13 6.26 -0.47
N PRO A 180 -25.78 5.05 -0.95
CA PRO A 180 -25.10 4.05 -0.14
C PRO A 180 -23.85 4.64 0.51
N ALA A 181 -23.78 4.58 1.84
CA ALA A 181 -22.70 5.20 2.60
C ALA A 181 -22.18 4.27 3.70
N LEU A 182 -20.87 4.02 3.67
CA LEU A 182 -20.12 3.28 4.67
C LEU A 182 -19.29 4.24 5.53
N THR A 183 -19.05 3.84 6.77
CA THR A 183 -18.27 4.64 7.72
C THR A 183 -16.80 4.23 7.70
N VAL A 184 -15.90 5.21 7.62
CA VAL A 184 -14.46 4.98 7.85
C VAL A 184 -14.20 4.52 9.30
N PRO A 185 -13.28 3.57 9.53
CA PRO A 185 -13.04 3.05 10.87
C PRO A 185 -12.56 4.14 11.86
N GLU A 186 -13.16 4.17 13.05
CA GLU A 186 -12.73 5.06 14.13
C GLU A 186 -11.33 4.68 14.63
N GLY A 187 -10.53 5.67 15.01
CA GLY A 187 -9.19 5.42 15.56
C GLY A 187 -8.13 5.01 14.53
N VAL A 188 -8.46 4.95 13.24
CA VAL A 188 -7.55 4.40 12.21
C VAL A 188 -7.05 5.51 11.26
N PRO A 189 -5.73 5.73 11.14
CA PRO A 189 -5.15 6.59 10.11
C PRO A 189 -5.42 6.04 8.70
N GLY A 190 -5.58 6.91 7.69
CA GLY A 190 -5.99 6.50 6.35
C GLY A 190 -5.07 5.45 5.70
N ARG A 191 -3.75 5.58 5.86
CA ARG A 191 -2.77 4.63 5.31
C ARG A 191 -2.83 3.21 5.92
N PHE A 192 -3.53 3.06 7.05
CA PHE A 192 -3.77 1.79 7.75
C PHE A 192 -5.22 1.30 7.60
N SER A 193 -5.96 1.77 6.59
CA SER A 193 -7.39 1.48 6.43
C SER A 193 -7.72 0.53 5.29
N ALA A 194 -6.71 -0.11 4.69
CA ALA A 194 -6.89 -0.99 3.53
C ALA A 194 -7.83 -2.17 3.84
N LEU A 195 -7.71 -2.78 5.02
CA LEU A 195 -8.55 -3.89 5.46
C LEU A 195 -9.90 -3.44 6.05
N SER A 196 -10.45 -2.33 5.55
CA SER A 196 -11.76 -1.79 5.93
C SER A 196 -12.61 -1.49 4.70
N ALA A 197 -13.82 -0.93 4.88
CA ALA A 197 -14.66 -0.43 3.78
C ALA A 197 -13.92 0.54 2.84
N VAL A 198 -12.87 1.23 3.32
CA VAL A 198 -12.03 2.11 2.49
C VAL A 198 -11.34 1.33 1.36
N GLY A 199 -10.81 0.14 1.64
CA GLY A 199 -10.08 -0.66 0.64
C GLY A 199 -10.92 -1.75 -0.03
N LEU A 200 -11.95 -2.26 0.65
CA LEU A 200 -12.64 -3.49 0.23
C LEU A 200 -13.85 -3.26 -0.69
N VAL A 201 -14.40 -2.05 -0.75
CA VAL A 201 -15.59 -1.77 -1.58
C VAL A 201 -15.35 -2.07 -3.06
N PRO A 202 -14.24 -1.62 -3.70
CA PRO A 202 -14.01 -1.95 -5.11
C PRO A 202 -13.87 -3.45 -5.36
N ALA A 203 -13.16 -4.17 -4.49
CA ALA A 203 -13.02 -5.62 -4.60
C ALA A 203 -14.37 -6.36 -4.46
N ALA A 204 -15.25 -5.88 -3.58
CA ALA A 204 -16.59 -6.42 -3.44
C ALA A 204 -17.45 -6.18 -4.69
N ILE A 205 -17.31 -5.02 -5.35
CA ILE A 205 -18.00 -4.73 -6.63
C ILE A 205 -17.48 -5.63 -7.75
N GLN A 206 -16.18 -5.96 -7.77
CA GLN A 206 -15.61 -6.93 -8.71
C GLN A 206 -16.01 -8.38 -8.42
N GLY A 207 -16.68 -8.65 -7.30
CA GLY A 207 -17.11 -9.99 -6.91
C GLY A 207 -16.04 -10.84 -6.20
N HIS A 208 -14.93 -10.23 -5.78
CA HIS A 208 -13.90 -10.93 -5.00
C HIS A 208 -14.37 -11.26 -3.59
N ASP A 209 -13.84 -12.35 -3.02
CA ASP A 209 -14.10 -12.78 -1.66
C ASP A 209 -13.38 -11.90 -0.63
N ILE A 210 -14.01 -10.79 -0.22
CA ILE A 210 -13.47 -9.90 0.80
C ILE A 210 -13.46 -10.53 2.20
N GLU A 211 -14.23 -11.58 2.45
CA GLU A 211 -14.17 -12.33 3.71
C GLU A 211 -12.86 -13.11 3.80
N ALA A 212 -12.40 -13.67 2.68
CA ALA A 212 -11.09 -14.31 2.57
C ALA A 212 -9.95 -13.28 2.73
N VAL A 213 -10.10 -12.06 2.20
CA VAL A 213 -9.15 -10.97 2.48
C VAL A 213 -9.06 -10.68 3.98
N LEU A 214 -10.20 -10.51 4.63
CA LEU A 214 -10.22 -10.31 6.08
C LEU A 214 -9.69 -11.53 6.85
N ALA A 215 -9.94 -12.76 6.36
CA ALA A 215 -9.40 -13.98 6.96
C ALA A 215 -7.88 -14.03 6.93
N GLY A 216 -7.27 -13.67 5.79
CA GLY A 216 -5.81 -13.53 5.69
C GLY A 216 -5.24 -12.50 6.68
N GLY A 217 -5.93 -11.37 6.85
CA GLY A 217 -5.58 -10.38 7.86
C GLY A 217 -5.71 -10.91 9.29
N ARG A 218 -6.73 -11.72 9.59
CA ARG A 218 -6.91 -12.37 10.90
C ARG A 218 -5.80 -13.39 11.18
N ASP A 219 -5.39 -14.17 10.18
CA ASP A 219 -4.24 -15.07 10.31
C ASP A 219 -2.95 -14.30 10.61
N GLY A 220 -2.80 -13.10 10.04
CA GLY A 220 -1.73 -12.15 10.40
C GLY A 220 -1.81 -11.74 11.86
N ALA A 221 -2.99 -11.29 12.30
CA ALA A 221 -3.26 -10.83 13.66
C ALA A 221 -3.01 -11.90 14.73
N GLU A 222 -3.36 -13.15 14.44
CA GLU A 222 -3.17 -14.31 15.31
C GLU A 222 -1.72 -14.78 15.34
N SER A 223 -0.91 -14.43 14.33
CA SER A 223 0.51 -14.79 14.27
C SER A 223 1.45 -13.80 14.94
N LEU A 224 0.94 -12.70 15.49
CA LEU A 224 1.75 -11.76 16.25
C LEU A 224 2.23 -12.42 17.55
N ALA A 225 3.55 -12.41 17.75
CA ALA A 225 4.24 -12.95 18.92
C ALA A 225 5.20 -11.92 19.51
N ASP A 226 5.63 -12.14 20.74
CA ASP A 226 6.56 -11.28 21.50
C ASP A 226 8.03 -11.48 21.12
N SER A 227 8.31 -12.28 20.09
CA SER A 227 9.65 -12.48 19.53
C SER A 227 9.67 -12.26 18.02
N LEU A 228 10.71 -11.57 17.55
CA LEU A 228 11.01 -11.40 16.12
C LEU A 228 11.33 -12.74 15.45
N PHE A 229 11.73 -13.76 16.20
CA PHE A 229 12.02 -15.10 15.64
C PHE A 229 10.76 -15.92 15.38
N ASP A 230 9.64 -15.56 16.02
CA ASP A 230 8.36 -16.27 15.93
C ASP A 230 7.30 -15.47 15.17
N CYS A 231 7.55 -14.19 14.89
CA CYS A 231 6.62 -13.28 14.22
C CYS A 231 7.25 -12.68 12.95
N PRO A 232 6.88 -13.15 11.73
CA PRO A 232 7.46 -12.67 10.47
C PRO A 232 7.32 -11.15 10.24
N ALA A 233 6.17 -10.58 10.60
CA ALA A 233 5.95 -9.13 10.53
C ALA A 233 6.96 -8.37 11.41
N TYR A 234 7.18 -8.86 12.63
CA TYR A 234 8.11 -8.25 13.56
C TYR A 234 9.57 -8.48 13.17
N ALA A 235 9.90 -9.64 12.60
CA ALA A 235 11.21 -9.90 12.00
C ALA A 235 11.55 -8.82 10.96
N TYR A 236 10.60 -8.54 10.05
CA TYR A 236 10.78 -7.50 9.03
C TYR A 236 10.95 -6.11 9.64
N GLY A 237 9.99 -5.66 10.45
CA GLY A 237 9.99 -4.31 11.03
C GLY A 237 11.21 -4.03 11.89
N ALA A 238 11.61 -4.99 12.73
CA ALA A 238 12.78 -4.88 13.58
C ALA A 238 14.08 -4.83 12.76
N LEU A 239 14.22 -5.69 11.75
CA LEU A 239 15.37 -5.72 10.88
C LEU A 239 15.52 -4.41 10.10
N ALA A 240 14.43 -3.93 9.47
CA ALA A 240 14.44 -2.71 8.67
C ALA A 240 14.83 -1.50 9.53
N TYR A 241 14.21 -1.33 10.70
CA TYR A 241 14.63 -0.35 11.70
C TYR A 241 16.13 -0.46 12.02
N ALA A 242 16.59 -1.66 12.35
CA ALA A 242 17.95 -1.86 12.82
C ALA A 242 19.00 -1.66 11.70
N LEU A 243 18.66 -1.88 10.43
CA LEU A 243 19.50 -1.56 9.29
C LEU A 243 19.50 -0.06 8.98
N ASP A 244 18.37 0.62 9.11
CA ASP A 244 18.25 2.07 8.97
C ASP A 244 19.20 2.79 9.95
N GLN A 245 19.18 2.37 11.22
CA GLN A 245 20.10 2.86 12.26
C GLN A 245 21.59 2.58 11.96
N ARG A 246 21.88 1.69 11.01
CA ARG A 246 23.23 1.35 10.53
C ARG A 246 23.58 2.00 9.19
N GLY A 247 22.73 2.86 8.65
CA GLY A 247 22.97 3.62 7.44
C GLY A 247 22.33 3.05 6.17
N ALA A 248 21.52 1.99 6.27
CA ALA A 248 20.67 1.55 5.17
C ALA A 248 19.43 2.44 5.06
N SER A 249 19.60 3.71 4.72
CA SER A 249 18.54 4.74 4.73
C SER A 249 17.46 4.57 3.66
N ILE A 250 17.54 3.55 2.80
CA ILE A 250 16.59 3.26 1.74
C ILE A 250 16.06 1.83 1.91
N ASP A 251 14.74 1.65 1.88
CA ASP A 251 14.08 0.33 1.85
C ASP A 251 13.47 0.11 0.46
N VAL A 252 14.09 -0.78 -0.33
CA VAL A 252 13.60 -1.11 -1.66
C VAL A 252 12.57 -2.23 -1.55
N MET A 253 11.32 -1.97 -1.90
CA MET A 253 10.28 -2.98 -2.06
C MET A 253 10.24 -3.45 -3.51
N MET A 254 10.62 -4.71 -3.77
CA MET A 254 10.76 -5.29 -5.11
C MET A 254 9.95 -6.60 -5.26
N PRO A 255 8.65 -6.52 -5.57
CA PRO A 255 7.84 -7.71 -5.86
C PRO A 255 8.24 -8.38 -7.17
N TYR A 256 8.13 -9.71 -7.25
CA TYR A 256 8.25 -10.54 -8.45
C TYR A 256 6.87 -11.04 -8.89
N ALA A 257 5.97 -10.08 -9.02
CA ALA A 257 4.61 -10.23 -9.53
C ALA A 257 4.11 -8.85 -9.95
N GLU A 258 3.70 -8.70 -11.21
CA GLU A 258 3.11 -7.47 -11.76
C GLU A 258 1.90 -7.01 -10.94
N SER A 259 1.07 -7.96 -10.47
CA SER A 259 -0.11 -7.69 -9.64
C SER A 259 0.20 -7.05 -8.28
N LEU A 260 1.47 -7.05 -7.86
CA LEU A 260 1.95 -6.40 -6.62
C LEU A 260 2.71 -5.08 -6.88
N GLU A 261 2.74 -4.54 -8.11
CA GLU A 261 3.39 -3.25 -8.37
C GLU A 261 2.75 -2.12 -7.52
N VAL A 262 1.41 -2.09 -7.47
CA VAL A 262 0.66 -1.10 -6.67
C VAL A 262 0.88 -1.32 -5.16
N PHE A 263 1.11 -2.57 -4.72
CA PHE A 263 1.47 -2.85 -3.33
C PHE A 263 2.77 -2.15 -2.93
N ALA A 264 3.77 -2.06 -3.81
CA ALA A 264 5.01 -1.34 -3.51
C ALA A 264 4.76 0.18 -3.30
N GLU A 265 3.79 0.77 -4.02
CA GLU A 265 3.34 2.15 -3.78
C GLU A 265 2.59 2.30 -2.45
N TRP A 266 1.67 1.39 -2.15
CA TRP A 266 0.98 1.39 -0.86
C TRP A 266 1.96 1.25 0.32
N PHE A 267 2.93 0.34 0.21
CA PHE A 267 4.00 0.19 1.20
C PHE A 267 4.82 1.48 1.34
N ALA A 268 5.14 2.16 0.23
CA ALA A 268 5.88 3.41 0.28
C ALA A 268 5.14 4.49 1.08
N GLN A 269 3.82 4.64 0.89
CA GLN A 269 3.04 5.54 1.73
C GLN A 269 3.04 5.09 3.20
N LEU A 270 2.78 3.80 3.45
CA LEU A 270 2.70 3.24 4.79
C LEU A 270 4.00 3.51 5.56
N TRP A 271 5.14 3.21 4.96
CA TRP A 271 6.45 3.31 5.60
C TRP A 271 6.89 4.76 5.77
N ALA A 272 6.85 5.57 4.70
CA ALA A 272 7.36 6.95 4.73
C ALA A 272 6.56 7.86 5.68
N GLU A 273 5.23 7.86 5.59
CA GLU A 273 4.41 8.73 6.45
C GLU A 273 4.40 8.28 7.91
N SER A 274 4.63 6.99 8.17
CA SER A 274 4.65 6.46 9.53
C SER A 274 5.98 6.68 10.22
N LEU A 275 7.10 6.48 9.53
CA LEU A 275 8.42 6.46 10.17
C LEU A 275 9.25 7.73 9.92
N GLY A 276 8.95 8.51 8.88
CA GLY A 276 9.67 9.74 8.53
C GLY A 276 9.38 10.91 9.50
N LYS A 277 9.90 10.83 10.73
CA LYS A 277 9.61 11.76 11.82
C LYS A 277 10.85 12.06 12.65
N ASP A 278 10.94 13.28 13.17
CA ASP A 278 11.95 13.70 14.16
C ASP A 278 13.42 13.43 13.77
N GLY A 279 13.70 13.30 12.47
CA GLY A 279 15.03 12.99 11.92
C GLY A 279 15.31 11.50 11.73
N GLU A 280 14.36 10.65 12.11
CA GLU A 280 14.32 9.21 11.84
C GLU A 280 13.56 8.92 10.54
N GLY A 281 13.74 7.69 10.04
CA GLY A 281 12.96 7.13 8.95
C GLY A 281 13.81 6.71 7.76
N GLN A 282 13.28 5.72 7.05
CA GLN A 282 13.92 5.09 5.91
C GLN A 282 13.12 5.43 4.65
N THR A 283 13.80 5.84 3.58
CA THR A 283 13.15 6.20 2.31
C THR A 283 12.68 4.94 1.59
N PRO A 284 11.37 4.72 1.41
CA PRO A 284 10.91 3.60 0.60
C PRO A 284 11.18 3.88 -0.88
N ALA A 285 11.73 2.89 -1.57
CA ALA A 285 11.95 2.90 -3.00
C ALA A 285 11.18 1.73 -3.64
N ARG A 286 10.53 1.99 -4.77
CA ARG A 286 9.75 0.99 -5.50
C ARG A 286 10.61 0.38 -6.59
N ALA A 287 10.48 -0.92 -6.79
CA ALA A 287 11.03 -1.65 -7.91
C ALA A 287 10.12 -2.84 -8.27
N LEU A 288 10.31 -3.41 -9.45
CA LEU A 288 9.59 -4.58 -9.91
C LEU A 288 10.56 -5.62 -10.49
N GLY A 289 10.48 -6.85 -10.01
CA GLY A 289 11.20 -8.00 -10.55
C GLY A 289 10.41 -8.70 -11.66
N ALA A 290 11.02 -9.06 -12.79
CA ALA A 290 12.43 -8.89 -13.16
C ALA A 290 12.76 -7.54 -13.85
N THR A 291 11.76 -6.73 -14.17
CA THR A 291 11.91 -5.51 -15.00
C THR A 291 13.04 -4.59 -14.53
N ASP A 292 13.13 -4.29 -13.23
CA ASP A 292 14.13 -3.38 -12.67
C ASP A 292 15.49 -4.03 -12.39
N GLN A 293 15.66 -5.31 -12.71
CA GLN A 293 17.00 -5.85 -12.93
C GLN A 293 17.72 -5.12 -14.08
N HIS A 294 16.95 -4.61 -15.04
CA HIS A 294 17.42 -3.86 -16.20
C HIS A 294 17.41 -2.34 -16.01
N SER A 295 17.13 -1.85 -14.80
CA SER A 295 17.13 -0.41 -14.50
C SER A 295 17.90 -0.08 -13.22
N GLN A 296 17.45 -0.60 -12.06
CA GLN A 296 17.95 -0.21 -10.75
C GLN A 296 18.99 -1.17 -10.18
N LEU A 297 18.97 -2.45 -10.57
CA LEU A 297 19.85 -3.46 -9.94
C LEU A 297 21.34 -3.13 -10.06
N GLN A 298 21.77 -2.46 -11.14
CA GLN A 298 23.14 -1.95 -11.25
C GLN A 298 23.49 -0.96 -10.12
N LEU A 299 22.57 -0.06 -9.76
CA LEU A 299 22.72 0.86 -8.64
C LEU A 299 22.64 0.12 -7.32
N TYR A 300 21.71 -0.81 -7.16
CA TYR A 300 21.54 -1.55 -5.91
C TYR A 300 22.78 -2.36 -5.58
N ARG A 301 23.40 -2.99 -6.59
CA ARG A 301 24.54 -3.88 -6.41
C ARG A 301 25.89 -3.16 -6.31
N ALA A 302 26.08 -2.04 -6.99
CA ALA A 302 27.40 -1.40 -7.13
C ALA A 302 27.42 0.09 -6.79
N GLY A 303 26.28 0.65 -6.36
CA GLY A 303 26.18 2.00 -5.86
C GLY A 303 26.55 2.11 -4.38
N PRO A 304 26.09 3.17 -3.71
CA PRO A 304 26.22 3.30 -2.27
C PRO A 304 25.53 2.15 -1.53
N HIS A 305 26.16 1.69 -0.44
CA HIS A 305 25.65 0.66 0.47
C HIS A 305 24.71 1.30 1.50
N ASP A 306 23.63 1.91 1.02
CA ASP A 306 22.64 2.65 1.80
C ASP A 306 21.22 2.05 1.64
N LYS A 307 21.12 0.79 1.20
CA LYS A 307 19.87 0.11 0.88
C LYS A 307 19.70 -1.20 1.63
N LEU A 308 18.49 -1.44 2.13
CA LEU A 308 17.89 -2.76 2.30
C LEU A 308 17.09 -3.07 1.02
N VAL A 309 17.19 -4.29 0.49
CA VAL A 309 16.35 -4.74 -0.64
C VAL A 309 15.43 -5.87 -0.21
N THR A 310 14.13 -5.62 -0.22
CA THR A 310 13.07 -6.55 0.14
C THR A 310 12.46 -7.14 -1.12
N LEU A 311 12.65 -8.44 -1.33
CA LEU A 311 12.16 -9.20 -2.48
C LEU A 311 10.89 -9.95 -2.08
N VAL A 312 9.80 -9.77 -2.81
CA VAL A 312 8.50 -10.41 -2.51
C VAL A 312 8.12 -11.37 -3.64
N ARG A 313 7.73 -12.60 -3.34
CA ARG A 313 7.18 -13.54 -4.33
C ARG A 313 6.06 -14.41 -3.77
N GLU A 314 5.27 -15.00 -4.66
CA GLU A 314 4.46 -16.16 -4.35
C GLU A 314 5.21 -17.47 -4.66
N ARG A 315 4.76 -18.58 -4.06
CA ARG A 315 5.37 -19.91 -4.24
C ARG A 315 4.58 -20.80 -5.19
N GLU A 316 3.28 -20.56 -5.31
CA GLU A 316 2.38 -21.29 -6.18
C GLU A 316 1.75 -20.27 -7.14
N ARG A 317 1.95 -20.47 -8.44
CA ARG A 317 1.38 -19.63 -9.50
C ARG A 317 0.97 -20.49 -10.69
N GLU A 318 0.03 -20.00 -11.50
CA GLU A 318 -0.20 -20.59 -12.81
C GLU A 318 0.98 -20.28 -13.73
N ASP A 319 1.44 -21.28 -14.47
CA ASP A 319 2.63 -21.17 -15.30
C ASP A 319 2.27 -21.21 -16.79
N VAL A 320 3.04 -20.47 -17.58
CA VAL A 320 2.91 -20.41 -19.03
C VAL A 320 4.13 -21.10 -19.64
N PRO A 321 3.97 -22.24 -20.34
CA PRO A 321 5.10 -22.95 -20.91
C PRO A 321 5.75 -22.14 -22.04
N ILE A 322 7.08 -22.04 -21.99
CA ILE A 322 7.89 -21.49 -23.07
C ILE A 322 7.94 -22.52 -24.20
N PRO A 323 7.53 -22.16 -25.43
CA PRO A 323 7.57 -23.08 -26.55
C PRO A 323 8.98 -23.60 -26.85
N GLU A 324 9.07 -24.84 -27.32
CA GLU A 324 10.30 -25.40 -27.86
C GLU A 324 10.87 -24.52 -28.99
N THR A 325 12.19 -24.45 -29.09
CA THR A 325 12.90 -23.61 -30.07
C THR A 325 14.04 -24.35 -30.74
N ASP A 326 14.19 -24.14 -32.05
CA ASP A 326 15.31 -24.68 -32.83
C ASP A 326 16.58 -23.80 -32.73
N VAL A 327 16.53 -22.69 -31.98
CA VAL A 327 17.66 -21.79 -31.76
C VAL A 327 18.54 -22.34 -30.64
N GLU A 328 19.73 -22.85 -30.99
CA GLU A 328 20.65 -23.52 -30.05
C GLU A 328 20.96 -22.67 -28.80
N ASP A 329 21.17 -21.37 -28.97
CA ASP A 329 21.46 -20.45 -27.86
C ASP A 329 20.28 -20.26 -26.88
N LEU A 330 19.06 -20.63 -27.28
CA LEU A 330 17.84 -20.52 -26.47
C LEU A 330 17.36 -21.89 -25.95
N ALA A 331 18.12 -22.96 -26.16
CA ALA A 331 17.71 -24.32 -25.80
C ALA A 331 17.46 -24.52 -24.29
N TYR A 332 18.02 -23.67 -23.43
CA TYR A 332 17.77 -23.71 -21.99
C TYR A 332 16.39 -23.16 -21.57
N LEU A 333 15.72 -22.42 -22.46
CA LEU A 333 14.36 -21.89 -22.27
C LEU A 333 13.30 -22.81 -22.87
N GLY A 334 13.65 -23.58 -23.91
CA GLY A 334 12.69 -24.45 -24.60
C GLY A 334 12.13 -25.51 -23.64
N GLY A 335 10.80 -25.56 -23.50
CA GLY A 335 10.12 -26.56 -22.69
C GLY A 335 10.11 -26.27 -21.18
N THR A 336 10.67 -25.14 -20.71
CA THR A 336 10.51 -24.64 -19.34
C THR A 336 9.28 -23.74 -19.21
N GLY A 337 8.99 -23.22 -18.02
CA GLY A 337 7.93 -22.22 -17.79
C GLY A 337 8.43 -20.79 -17.68
N LEU A 338 7.56 -19.80 -17.95
CA LEU A 338 7.84 -18.40 -17.63
C LEU A 338 7.95 -18.17 -16.12
N GLY A 339 7.14 -18.87 -15.32
CA GLY A 339 7.24 -18.86 -13.86
C GLY A 339 8.57 -19.43 -13.36
N GLU A 340 9.04 -20.52 -13.97
CA GLU A 340 10.36 -21.09 -13.65
C GLU A 340 11.50 -20.12 -13.96
N LEU A 341 11.42 -19.39 -15.09
CA LEU A 341 12.39 -18.34 -15.42
C LEU A 341 12.35 -17.19 -14.40
N LEU A 342 11.15 -16.72 -14.02
CA LEU A 342 10.98 -15.65 -13.05
C LEU A 342 11.52 -16.04 -11.66
N ASP A 343 11.30 -17.28 -11.23
CA ASP A 343 11.84 -17.80 -9.98
C ASP A 343 13.37 -17.93 -10.02
N ALA A 344 13.94 -18.36 -11.16
CA ALA A 344 15.39 -18.37 -11.35
C ALA A 344 16.00 -16.97 -11.28
N GLU A 345 15.32 -15.98 -11.87
CA GLU A 345 15.72 -14.57 -11.83
C GLU A 345 15.59 -13.96 -10.42
N PHE A 346 14.57 -14.33 -9.64
CA PHE A 346 14.44 -13.99 -8.23
C PHE A 346 15.65 -14.50 -7.43
N GLU A 347 15.92 -15.80 -7.51
CA GLU A 347 17.01 -16.45 -6.76
C GLU A 347 18.38 -15.89 -7.17
N ALA A 348 18.58 -15.63 -8.47
CA ALA A 348 19.79 -15.02 -8.98
C ALA A 348 19.98 -13.59 -8.46
N THR A 349 18.92 -12.78 -8.44
CA THR A 349 18.97 -11.41 -7.94
C THR A 349 19.30 -11.37 -6.46
N GLU A 350 18.60 -12.17 -5.64
CA GLU A 350 18.86 -12.28 -4.21
C GLU A 350 20.32 -12.66 -3.92
N ALA A 351 20.79 -13.73 -4.56
CA ALA A 351 22.18 -14.19 -4.41
C ALA A 351 23.18 -13.14 -4.91
N SER A 352 22.85 -12.38 -5.96
CA SER A 352 23.73 -11.34 -6.51
C SER A 352 23.90 -10.14 -5.58
N LEU A 353 22.84 -9.77 -4.85
CA LEU A 353 22.83 -8.71 -3.84
C LEU A 353 23.64 -9.15 -2.62
N ALA A 354 23.39 -10.37 -2.13
CA ALA A 354 24.17 -10.97 -1.05
C ALA A 354 25.67 -11.06 -1.40
N ALA A 355 26.00 -11.50 -2.62
CA ALA A 355 27.38 -11.56 -3.10
C ALA A 355 28.05 -10.18 -3.24
N ALA A 356 27.27 -9.10 -3.33
CA ALA A 356 27.76 -7.73 -3.32
C ALA A 356 27.80 -7.11 -1.92
N GLY A 357 27.39 -7.84 -0.89
CA GLY A 357 27.32 -7.35 0.49
C GLY A 357 26.16 -6.40 0.75
N VAL A 358 25.10 -6.46 -0.06
CA VAL A 358 23.90 -5.63 0.11
C VAL A 358 22.87 -6.42 0.92
N PRO A 359 22.38 -5.87 2.06
CA PRO A 359 21.40 -6.58 2.87
C PRO A 359 20.10 -6.73 2.08
N ASN A 360 19.56 -7.95 2.08
CA ASN A 360 18.29 -8.24 1.44
C ASN A 360 17.44 -9.19 2.29
N VAL A 361 16.12 -9.09 2.10
CA VAL A 361 15.09 -9.88 2.76
C VAL A 361 14.24 -10.54 1.69
N ARG A 362 13.89 -11.80 1.91
CA ARG A 362 12.90 -12.52 1.10
C ARG A 362 11.59 -12.61 1.87
N ILE A 363 10.51 -12.20 1.24
CA ILE A 363 9.14 -12.39 1.70
C ILE A 363 8.43 -13.35 0.72
N GLU A 364 7.85 -14.42 1.26
CA GLU A 364 7.10 -15.40 0.47
C GLU A 364 5.65 -15.50 0.93
N LEU A 365 4.75 -15.36 -0.03
CA LEU A 365 3.36 -15.79 0.07
C LEU A 365 3.23 -17.20 -0.49
N ASP A 366 2.25 -17.97 -0.03
CA ASP A 366 1.96 -19.25 -0.69
C ASP A 366 1.33 -18.97 -2.08
N ARG A 367 0.38 -18.03 -2.18
CA ARG A 367 -0.21 -17.48 -3.41
C ARG A 367 -0.52 -15.99 -3.25
N ILE A 368 -0.62 -15.27 -4.36
CA ILE A 368 -1.30 -13.98 -4.41
C ILE A 368 -2.78 -14.24 -4.68
N ASP A 369 -3.54 -14.45 -3.60
CA ASP A 369 -5.00 -14.59 -3.60
C ASP A 369 -5.62 -13.71 -2.51
N ALA A 370 -6.94 -13.76 -2.33
CA ALA A 370 -7.65 -12.94 -1.34
C ALA A 370 -7.04 -13.05 0.06
N ALA A 371 -6.81 -14.28 0.55
CA ALA A 371 -6.18 -14.48 1.86
C ALA A 371 -4.71 -14.02 1.86
N GLY A 372 -3.96 -14.29 0.80
CA GLY A 372 -2.57 -13.88 0.64
C GLY A 372 -2.37 -12.37 0.72
N ILE A 373 -3.19 -11.59 -0.01
CA ILE A 373 -3.09 -10.12 0.00
C ILE A 373 -3.52 -9.53 1.34
N GLY A 374 -4.60 -10.07 1.94
CA GLY A 374 -5.05 -9.65 3.26
C GLY A 374 -3.99 -9.88 4.34
N ARG A 375 -3.31 -11.03 4.26
CA ARG A 375 -2.19 -11.36 5.12
C ARG A 375 -0.99 -10.44 4.92
N LEU A 376 -0.62 -10.16 3.66
CA LEU A 376 0.52 -9.29 3.33
C LEU A 376 0.31 -7.87 3.85
N LEU A 377 -0.87 -7.29 3.59
CA LEU A 377 -1.22 -5.95 4.06
C LEU A 377 -1.14 -5.86 5.59
N TYR A 378 -1.74 -6.82 6.30
CA TYR A 378 -1.71 -6.85 7.76
C TYR A 378 -0.28 -6.93 8.31
N ASP A 379 0.53 -7.84 7.76
CA ASP A 379 1.89 -8.05 8.25
C ASP A 379 2.76 -6.80 8.03
N MET A 380 2.57 -6.07 6.93
CA MET A 380 3.28 -4.80 6.69
C MET A 380 2.81 -3.67 7.60
N GLU A 381 1.49 -3.58 7.89
CA GLU A 381 0.96 -2.66 8.91
C GLU A 381 1.59 -2.95 10.28
N ALA A 382 1.58 -4.20 10.72
CA ALA A 382 2.16 -4.62 11.99
C ALA A 382 3.68 -4.37 12.06
N ALA A 383 4.40 -4.64 10.96
CA ALA A 383 5.83 -4.36 10.87
C ALA A 383 6.15 -2.87 10.98
N THR A 384 5.32 -2.02 10.36
CA THR A 384 5.47 -0.56 10.42
C THR A 384 5.20 -0.04 11.83
N VAL A 385 4.17 -0.55 12.50
CA VAL A 385 3.89 -0.21 13.91
C VAL A 385 5.06 -0.58 14.80
N LEU A 386 5.59 -1.80 14.66
CA LEU A 386 6.75 -2.23 15.43
C LEU A 386 7.97 -1.33 15.17
N ALA A 387 8.29 -1.04 13.91
CA ALA A 387 9.42 -0.20 13.56
C ALA A 387 9.28 1.20 14.20
N GLY A 388 8.06 1.75 14.24
CA GLY A 388 7.76 3.00 14.91
C GLY A 388 7.97 2.97 16.42
N GLU A 389 7.52 1.89 17.09
CA GLU A 389 7.78 1.67 18.52
C GLU A 389 9.28 1.55 18.82
N LEU A 390 10.04 0.88 17.96
CA LEU A 390 11.49 0.77 18.10
C LEU A 390 12.20 2.10 17.83
N ALA A 391 11.68 2.93 16.94
CA ALA A 391 12.20 4.27 16.65
C ALA A 391 11.77 5.34 17.66
N ASP A 392 10.80 5.05 18.53
CA ASP A 392 10.21 6.01 19.48
C ASP A 392 9.63 7.25 18.77
N VAL A 393 8.92 7.02 17.67
CA VAL A 393 8.26 8.07 16.86
C VAL A 393 6.74 7.97 16.93
N ASP A 394 6.04 9.09 16.72
CA ASP A 394 4.57 9.10 16.65
C ASP A 394 4.08 8.51 15.31
N THR A 395 4.04 7.19 15.22
CA THR A 395 3.76 6.40 14.00
C THR A 395 2.48 6.82 13.27
N PHE A 396 1.46 7.26 13.99
CA PHE A 396 0.09 7.34 13.46
C PHE A 396 -0.34 8.73 13.00
N VAL A 397 0.47 9.75 13.24
CA VAL A 397 0.20 11.13 12.82
C VAL A 397 1.04 11.53 11.60
N GLN A 398 0.72 12.67 10.99
CA GLN A 398 1.46 13.26 9.87
C GLN A 398 1.45 14.79 9.93
N PRO A 399 1.95 15.43 10.99
CA PRO A 399 1.82 16.89 11.18
C PRO A 399 2.51 17.71 10.08
N ALA A 400 3.59 17.20 9.49
CA ALA A 400 4.39 17.93 8.50
C ALA A 400 3.63 18.24 7.20
N VAL A 401 2.67 17.39 6.80
CA VAL A 401 1.94 17.59 5.53
C VAL A 401 0.92 18.74 5.60
N GLU A 402 0.52 19.16 6.81
CA GLU A 402 -0.44 20.25 7.00
C GLU A 402 0.10 21.60 6.51
N TRP A 403 1.41 21.80 6.51
CA TRP A 403 2.04 23.01 5.98
C TRP A 403 1.65 23.22 4.51
N GLY A 404 1.79 22.18 3.68
CA GLY A 404 1.46 22.23 2.25
C GLY A 404 -0.03 22.46 2.01
N LYS A 405 -0.89 21.80 2.80
CA LYS A 405 -2.36 21.99 2.70
C LYS A 405 -2.77 23.42 3.01
N ARG A 406 -2.20 24.02 4.06
CA ARG A 406 -2.46 25.43 4.44
C ARG A 406 -1.97 26.40 3.36
N ALA A 407 -0.76 26.18 2.83
CA ALA A 407 -0.22 26.98 1.74
C ALA A 407 -1.13 26.94 0.50
N ALA A 408 -1.48 25.74 0.02
CA ALA A 408 -2.35 25.55 -1.14
C ALA A 408 -3.72 26.21 -0.94
N ARG A 409 -4.34 26.01 0.24
CA ARG A 409 -5.62 26.65 0.57
C ARG A 409 -5.53 28.19 0.55
N GLY A 410 -4.45 28.77 1.07
CA GLY A 410 -4.23 30.21 1.02
C GLY A 410 -4.05 30.75 -0.40
N LEU A 411 -3.28 30.05 -1.23
CA LEU A 411 -3.12 30.41 -2.66
C LEU A 411 -4.44 30.38 -3.44
N LEU A 412 -5.37 29.52 -3.05
CA LEU A 412 -6.72 29.44 -3.61
C LEU A 412 -7.71 30.47 -3.01
N GLY A 413 -7.24 31.36 -2.13
CA GLY A 413 -8.07 32.38 -1.49
C GLY A 413 -8.95 31.85 -0.35
N GLY A 414 -8.65 30.65 0.16
CA GLY A 414 -9.41 29.98 1.22
C GLY A 414 -9.13 30.47 2.64
N GLY A 415 -8.36 31.55 2.80
CA GLY A 415 -7.98 32.19 4.06
C GLY A 415 -6.59 32.82 4.01
N ASP A 416 -6.25 33.59 5.05
CA ASP A 416 -4.90 34.14 5.23
C ASP A 416 -4.04 33.13 6.01
N PHE A 417 -2.97 32.64 5.39
CA PHE A 417 -2.05 31.65 5.96
C PHE A 417 -0.61 32.11 5.76
N GLU A 418 0.19 32.12 6.83
CA GLU A 418 1.63 32.44 6.76
C GLU A 418 2.36 31.51 5.78
N GLU A 419 1.92 30.25 5.67
CA GLU A 419 2.48 29.28 4.73
C GLU A 419 2.27 29.68 3.27
N ALA A 420 1.18 30.39 2.94
CA ALA A 420 0.92 30.88 1.59
C ALA A 420 1.81 32.09 1.25
N ASP A 421 2.09 32.97 2.21
CA ASP A 421 3.03 34.08 2.04
C ASP A 421 4.45 33.57 1.74
N ALA A 422 4.87 32.52 2.45
CA ALA A 422 6.17 31.87 2.22
C ALA A 422 6.35 31.34 0.78
N VAL A 423 5.27 30.99 0.09
CA VAL A 423 5.33 30.58 -1.32
C VAL A 423 5.74 31.74 -2.23
N ALA A 424 5.30 32.96 -1.93
CA ALA A 424 5.68 34.16 -2.67
C ALA A 424 7.14 34.56 -2.41
N ASP A 425 7.63 34.31 -1.20
CA ASP A 425 8.99 34.67 -0.76
C ASP A 425 10.07 33.64 -1.14
N LYS A 426 9.71 32.57 -1.86
CA LYS A 426 10.66 31.51 -2.21
C LYS A 426 11.80 32.02 -3.08
N THR A 427 13.02 31.63 -2.71
CA THR A 427 14.21 31.98 -3.50
C THR A 427 14.16 31.24 -4.83
N THR A 428 14.27 31.99 -5.94
CA THR A 428 14.23 31.43 -7.29
C THR A 428 15.57 31.63 -7.99
N LEU A 429 16.14 30.55 -8.51
CA LEU A 429 17.27 30.56 -9.44
C LEU A 429 16.83 29.82 -10.71
N SER A 430 16.44 30.58 -11.74
CA SER A 430 16.00 30.01 -13.02
C SER A 430 17.20 29.75 -13.94
N VAL A 431 17.21 28.57 -14.56
CA VAL A 431 18.12 28.20 -15.66
C VAL A 431 17.26 28.04 -16.90
N GLU A 432 17.44 28.92 -17.89
CA GLU A 432 16.70 28.93 -19.16
C GLU A 432 17.47 28.26 -20.29
#